data_AF-A0A7S4KNI9-F1
#
_entry.id   AF-A0A7S4KNI9-F1
#
_cell.length_a   1.000
_cell.length_b   1.000
_cell.length_c   1.000
_cell.angle_alpha   90.00
_cell.angle_beta   90.00
_cell.angle_gamma   90.00
#
_symmetry.space_group_name_H-M   'P 1'
#
loop_
_entity.id
_entity.type
_entity.pdbx_description
1 polymer ?
#
loop_
_entity_poly.entity_id
_entity_poly.type
_entity_poly.pdbx_seq_one_letter_code
_entity_poly.pdbx_strand_id
1 'polypeptide(L)'
;FLLGLVKPLSPLLFVFFSFEEKGRKQGQKEMEGSLFEEEGEKRKLRFAVVCASNMNRSMEAHRVLLRNQFNVCSYGISTQVKLPGASITQPNIYEFGTPYKFIHDQLNRKDPHLYRQNGVLNMLIRNSAIKTCPERFQTQNERFDVIIAFEGRVFDAIVENLGQREVETG
;
A
#
# COMPACT_ATOMS: atom_id res chain seq x y z
N PHE A 1 -32.03 44.22 -39.66
CA PHE A 1 -32.08 42.76 -39.87
C PHE A 1 -32.66 42.15 -38.59
N LEU A 2 -33.98 41.89 -38.50
CA LEU A 2 -34.68 40.63 -38.88
C LEU A 2 -33.93 39.42 -38.31
N LEU A 3 -34.44 38.43 -37.59
CA LEU A 3 -35.73 37.84 -37.13
C LEU A 3 -35.26 36.81 -36.06
N GLY A 4 -35.96 36.28 -35.07
CA GLY A 4 -37.38 36.18 -34.72
C GLY A 4 -37.54 34.93 -33.81
N LEU A 5 -38.41 35.05 -32.78
CA LEU A 5 -39.43 34.04 -32.35
C LEU A 5 -38.94 32.68 -31.76
N VAL A 6 -39.42 32.07 -30.66
CA VAL A 6 -40.67 32.09 -29.84
C VAL A 6 -40.35 31.56 -28.41
N LYS A 7 -41.15 31.96 -27.39
CA LYS A 7 -41.24 31.52 -25.96
C LYS A 7 -41.73 30.05 -25.80
N PRO A 8 -42.09 29.48 -24.60
CA PRO A 8 -41.98 29.83 -23.16
C PRO A 8 -41.31 28.67 -22.33
N LEU A 9 -41.03 28.69 -21.01
CA LEU A 9 -41.87 28.72 -19.80
C LEU A 9 -40.95 28.86 -18.56
N SER A 10 -41.45 29.55 -17.52
CA SER A 10 -40.91 29.78 -16.17
C SER A 10 -40.83 28.52 -15.27
N PRO A 11 -40.46 28.62 -13.97
CA PRO A 11 -39.37 29.37 -13.32
C PRO A 11 -38.60 28.50 -12.30
N LEU A 12 -37.35 28.82 -11.95
CA LEU A 12 -36.86 28.47 -10.60
C LEU A 12 -35.77 29.44 -10.13
N LEU A 13 -36.26 30.45 -9.40
CA LEU A 13 -35.70 30.98 -8.16
C LEU A 13 -34.22 31.42 -8.16
N PHE A 14 -33.97 32.63 -8.70
CA PHE A 14 -32.86 33.47 -8.25
C PHE A 14 -33.32 34.29 -7.05
N VAL A 15 -32.76 34.04 -5.87
CA VAL A 15 -32.88 34.93 -4.72
C VAL A 15 -31.57 35.71 -4.59
N PHE A 16 -31.61 36.97 -5.00
CA PHE A 16 -30.70 38.02 -4.53
C PHE A 16 -31.05 38.34 -3.07
N PHE A 17 -30.06 38.44 -2.20
CA PHE A 17 -30.21 39.21 -0.96
C PHE A 17 -29.15 40.30 -0.91
N SER A 18 -29.64 41.54 -1.02
CA SER A 18 -28.89 42.76 -0.69
C SER A 18 -28.48 42.74 0.77
N PHE A 19 -27.24 43.16 1.01
CA PHE A 19 -26.71 43.43 2.33
C PHE A 19 -27.15 44.83 2.75
N GLU A 20 -27.96 44.93 3.80
CA GLU A 20 -28.17 46.20 4.51
C GLU A 20 -28.16 45.93 6.02
N GLU A 21 -27.17 46.48 6.71
CA GLU A 21 -27.01 46.38 8.15
C GLU A 21 -28.08 47.20 8.90
N LYS A 22 -28.67 46.62 9.95
CA LYS A 22 -28.98 47.35 11.19
C LYS A 22 -29.24 46.37 12.34
N GLY A 23 -28.59 46.64 13.46
CA GLY A 23 -28.41 45.70 14.56
C GLY A 23 -29.47 45.68 15.66
N ARG A 24 -29.00 45.14 16.80
CA ARG A 24 -29.56 45.07 18.17
C ARG A 24 -30.11 43.69 18.56
N LYS A 25 -29.36 43.02 19.45
CA LYS A 25 -29.56 41.63 19.93
C LYS A 25 -30.39 41.56 21.22
N GLN A 26 -31.25 40.54 21.33
CA GLN A 26 -31.65 39.86 22.58
C GLN A 26 -32.38 38.53 22.31
N GLY A 27 -32.13 37.50 23.14
CA GLY A 27 -33.11 36.44 23.47
C GLY A 27 -32.83 34.99 23.02
N GLN A 28 -32.87 34.07 24.00
CA GLN A 28 -32.85 32.57 23.95
C GLN A 28 -34.15 32.00 23.32
N LYS A 29 -34.41 30.72 22.95
CA LYS A 29 -33.97 29.37 23.38
C LYS A 29 -34.53 28.31 22.38
N GLU A 30 -33.83 27.17 22.20
CA GLU A 30 -34.23 25.75 21.83
C GLU A 30 -35.36 25.47 20.79
N MET A 31 -35.34 24.48 19.88
CA MET A 31 -34.80 23.10 19.91
C MET A 31 -34.80 22.48 18.47
N GLU A 32 -33.91 21.48 18.28
CA GLU A 32 -34.02 20.30 17.40
C GLU A 32 -33.91 20.37 15.86
N GLY A 33 -32.96 19.58 15.36
CA GLY A 33 -32.68 19.32 13.95
C GLY A 33 -31.32 18.67 13.77
N SER A 34 -31.14 17.48 14.35
CA SER A 34 -29.94 16.64 14.28
C SER A 34 -29.60 16.27 12.84
N LEU A 35 -28.46 16.76 12.33
CA LEU A 35 -27.74 16.13 11.23
C LEU A 35 -26.77 15.14 11.86
N PHE A 36 -27.17 13.87 11.89
CA PHE A 36 -26.27 12.77 12.19
C PHE A 36 -25.27 12.65 11.04
N GLU A 37 -24.06 13.16 11.23
CA GLU A 37 -22.89 12.61 10.54
C GLU A 37 -22.59 11.28 11.26
N GLU A 38 -23.06 10.17 10.70
CA GLU A 38 -22.48 8.88 11.05
C GLU A 38 -21.03 8.88 10.52
N GLU A 39 -20.08 9.29 11.36
CA GLU A 39 -18.68 8.91 11.20
C GLU A 39 -18.57 7.40 11.46
N GLY A 40 -19.02 6.60 10.50
CA GLY A 40 -18.65 5.20 10.42
C GLY A 40 -17.12 5.13 10.34
N GLU A 41 -16.50 4.49 11.33
CA GLU A 41 -15.05 4.31 11.39
C GLU A 41 -14.55 3.76 10.04
N LYS A 42 -13.90 4.60 9.23
CA LYS A 42 -13.37 4.17 7.93
C LYS A 42 -12.38 3.05 8.17
N ARG A 43 -12.78 1.82 7.84
CA ARG A 43 -11.92 0.63 7.98
C ARG A 43 -10.58 0.90 7.30
N LYS A 44 -9.49 0.75 8.05
CA LYS A 44 -8.12 0.89 7.52
C LYS A 44 -7.86 -0.22 6.50
N LEU A 45 -7.64 0.17 5.25
CA LEU A 45 -7.25 -0.73 4.17
C LEU A 45 -5.94 -1.44 4.52
N ARG A 46 -5.90 -2.74 4.22
CA ARG A 46 -4.75 -3.61 4.43
C ARG A 46 -4.08 -3.95 3.10
N PHE A 47 -2.81 -3.61 2.99
CA PHE A 47 -2.01 -3.74 1.79
C PHE A 47 -1.05 -4.92 1.87
N ALA A 48 -0.86 -5.64 0.75
CA ALA A 48 0.30 -6.49 0.54
C ALA A 48 1.12 -5.97 -0.63
N VAL A 49 2.44 -5.91 -0.46
CA VAL A 49 3.38 -5.56 -1.54
C VAL A 49 4.29 -6.75 -1.84
N VAL A 50 4.29 -7.22 -3.10
CA VAL A 50 4.84 -8.54 -3.44
C VAL A 50 5.82 -8.43 -4.61
N CYS A 51 7.01 -9.01 -4.43
CA CYS A 51 8.01 -9.15 -5.50
C CYS A 51 8.52 -10.60 -5.61
N ALA A 52 9.63 -10.83 -6.31
CA ALA A 52 10.21 -12.17 -6.45
C ALA A 52 10.73 -12.74 -5.10
N SER A 53 11.72 -12.09 -4.48
CA SER A 53 12.47 -12.65 -3.34
C SER A 53 12.25 -11.91 -2.01
N ASN A 54 11.29 -10.99 -1.92
CA ASN A 54 11.07 -10.16 -0.74
C ASN A 54 12.32 -9.40 -0.26
N MET A 55 13.18 -8.95 -1.17
CA MET A 55 14.47 -8.32 -0.82
C MET A 55 14.50 -6.82 -1.10
N ASN A 56 14.17 -6.41 -2.32
CA ASN A 56 14.32 -5.02 -2.75
C ASN A 56 12.98 -4.30 -2.92
N ARG A 57 12.32 -4.45 -4.08
CA ARG A 57 11.12 -3.69 -4.48
C ARG A 57 10.00 -3.73 -3.42
N SER A 58 9.59 -4.93 -2.98
CA SER A 58 8.54 -5.05 -1.97
C SER A 58 8.93 -4.50 -0.60
N MET A 59 10.20 -4.64 -0.20
CA MET A 59 10.68 -4.11 1.08
C MET A 59 10.81 -2.59 1.07
N GLU A 60 11.19 -2.01 -0.07
CA GLU A 60 11.24 -0.57 -0.22
C GLU A 60 9.83 0.04 -0.18
N ALA A 61 8.88 -0.57 -0.88
CA ALA A 61 7.48 -0.16 -0.81
C ALA A 61 6.90 -0.35 0.60
N HIS A 62 7.18 -1.47 1.27
CA HIS A 62 6.79 -1.69 2.66
C HIS A 62 7.32 -0.54 3.54
N ARG A 63 8.60 -0.20 3.43
CA ARG A 63 9.22 0.89 4.21
C ARG A 63 8.49 2.22 4.00
N VAL A 64 8.15 2.55 2.76
CA VAL A 64 7.46 3.82 2.43
C VAL A 64 6.03 3.81 2.96
N LEU A 65 5.28 2.73 2.74
CA LEU A 65 3.90 2.61 3.22
C LEU A 65 3.82 2.61 4.75
N LEU A 66 4.72 1.88 5.42
CA LEU A 66 4.78 1.83 6.88
C LEU A 66 5.10 3.21 7.48
N ARG A 67 6.02 3.97 6.89
CA ARG A 67 6.32 5.36 7.33
C ARG A 67 5.13 6.30 7.18
N ASN A 68 4.23 6.03 6.24
CA ASN A 68 2.99 6.77 6.05
C ASN A 68 1.80 6.13 6.79
N GLN A 69 2.06 5.25 7.76
CA GLN A 69 1.07 4.69 8.68
C GLN A 69 0.00 3.82 8.00
N PHE A 70 0.31 3.26 6.82
CA PHE A 70 -0.53 2.25 6.17
C PHE A 70 -0.36 0.89 6.86
N ASN A 71 -1.45 0.11 6.93
CA ASN A 71 -1.40 -1.29 7.34
C ASN A 71 -0.87 -2.12 6.17
N VAL A 72 0.42 -2.46 6.20
CA VAL A 72 1.11 -3.10 5.07
C VAL A 72 1.91 -4.33 5.51
N CYS A 73 1.84 -5.39 4.70
CA CYS A 73 2.74 -6.53 4.76
C CYS A 73 3.48 -6.69 3.43
N SER A 74 4.60 -7.43 3.41
CA SER A 74 5.37 -7.63 2.18
C SER A 74 5.84 -9.06 2.01
N TYR A 75 5.88 -9.53 0.76
CA TYR A 75 6.13 -10.93 0.45
C TYR A 75 7.00 -11.13 -0.80
N GLY A 76 7.44 -12.38 -0.98
CA GLY A 76 8.06 -12.93 -2.18
C GLY A 76 7.22 -14.05 -2.77
N ILE A 77 7.26 -14.25 -4.08
CA ILE A 77 6.52 -15.32 -4.78
C ILE A 77 7.43 -16.44 -5.31
N SER A 78 8.73 -16.20 -5.41
CA SER A 78 9.69 -17.19 -5.90
C SER A 78 9.76 -18.42 -5.00
N THR A 79 10.38 -19.49 -5.49
CA THR A 79 10.67 -20.68 -4.68
C THR A 79 11.70 -20.38 -3.60
N GLN A 80 12.73 -19.59 -3.93
CA GLN A 80 13.83 -19.22 -3.05
C GLN A 80 14.16 -17.73 -3.17
N VAL A 81 14.86 -17.23 -2.16
CA VAL A 81 15.37 -15.87 -2.09
C VAL A 81 16.70 -15.80 -2.83
N LYS A 82 16.80 -14.91 -3.82
CA LYS A 82 18.02 -14.73 -4.62
C LYS A 82 18.58 -13.33 -4.44
N LEU A 83 19.87 -13.25 -4.14
CA LEU A 83 20.65 -12.02 -4.07
C LEU A 83 21.80 -12.05 -5.08
N PRO A 84 22.23 -10.89 -5.61
CA PRO A 84 23.43 -10.81 -6.44
C PRO A 84 24.64 -11.42 -5.71
N GLY A 85 25.51 -12.11 -6.45
CA GLY A 85 26.80 -12.60 -5.96
C GLY A 85 27.96 -12.06 -6.79
N ALA A 86 29.08 -12.79 -6.83
CA ALA A 86 30.30 -12.36 -7.52
C ALA A 86 30.12 -12.26 -9.04
N SER A 87 29.18 -13.03 -9.61
CA SER A 87 28.83 -12.99 -11.02
C SER A 87 27.34 -13.26 -11.21
N ILE A 88 26.85 -13.04 -12.43
CA ILE A 88 25.45 -13.32 -12.81
C ILE A 88 25.13 -14.82 -12.65
N THR A 89 26.11 -15.70 -12.86
CA THR A 89 25.95 -17.15 -12.75
C THR A 89 26.10 -17.69 -11.34
N GLN A 90 26.55 -16.85 -10.38
CA GLN A 90 26.78 -17.24 -9.00
C GLN A 90 25.97 -16.38 -8.02
N PRO A 91 24.63 -16.46 -8.02
CA PRO A 91 23.80 -15.76 -7.04
C PRO A 91 23.95 -16.37 -5.64
N ASN A 92 23.70 -15.57 -4.60
CA ASN A 92 23.53 -16.09 -3.25
C ASN A 92 22.06 -16.49 -3.07
N ILE A 93 21.82 -17.74 -2.70
CA ILE A 93 20.49 -18.34 -2.60
C ILE A 93 20.21 -18.68 -1.14
N TYR A 94 19.01 -18.34 -0.67
CA TYR A 94 18.54 -18.62 0.68
C TYR A 94 17.10 -19.11 0.66
N GLU A 95 16.71 -19.86 1.68
CA GLU A 95 15.32 -20.22 1.90
C GLU A 95 14.53 -19.04 2.48
N PHE A 96 13.24 -18.97 2.15
CA PHE A 96 12.31 -18.09 2.86
C PHE A 96 12.29 -18.43 4.35
N GLY A 97 12.11 -17.42 5.20
CA GLY A 97 12.25 -17.56 6.66
C GLY A 97 13.67 -17.35 7.19
N THR A 98 14.71 -17.35 6.35
CA THR A 98 16.09 -17.04 6.78
C THR A 98 16.20 -15.59 7.26
N PRO A 99 16.59 -15.30 8.52
CA PRO A 99 16.62 -13.93 9.03
C PRO A 99 17.56 -13.01 8.24
N TYR A 100 17.13 -11.77 7.96
CA TYR A 100 17.94 -10.82 7.18
C TYR A 100 19.29 -10.52 7.86
N LYS A 101 19.32 -10.49 9.19
CA LYS A 101 20.56 -10.33 9.97
C LYS A 101 21.54 -11.48 9.74
N PHE A 102 21.04 -12.71 9.68
CA PHE A 102 21.88 -13.87 9.38
C PHE A 102 22.47 -13.79 7.97
N ILE A 103 21.64 -13.45 6.98
CA ILE A 103 22.08 -13.25 5.58
C ILE A 103 23.15 -12.16 5.51
N HIS A 104 22.93 -11.04 6.20
CA HIS A 104 23.89 -9.94 6.28
C HIS A 104 25.24 -10.40 6.82
N ASP A 105 25.25 -11.10 7.95
CA ASP A 105 26.49 -11.53 8.61
C ASP A 105 27.26 -12.55 7.77
N GLN A 106 26.55 -13.45 7.08
CA GLN A 106 27.15 -14.40 6.14
C GLN A 106 27.83 -13.70 4.96
N LEU A 107 27.13 -12.75 4.32
CA LEU A 107 27.68 -12.02 3.18
C LEU A 107 28.82 -11.08 3.59
N ASN A 108 28.71 -10.42 4.74
CA ASN A 108 29.75 -9.54 5.27
C ASN A 108 31.04 -10.32 5.62
N ARG A 109 30.93 -11.59 6.06
CA ARG A 109 32.10 -12.47 6.24
C ARG A 109 32.67 -12.98 4.93
N LYS A 110 31.81 -13.22 3.93
CA LYS A 110 32.20 -13.78 2.62
C LYS A 110 33.00 -12.79 1.78
N ASP A 111 32.47 -11.58 1.57
CA ASP A 111 33.16 -10.51 0.85
C ASP A 111 32.56 -9.13 1.21
N PRO A 112 33.06 -8.48 2.28
CA PRO A 112 32.49 -7.22 2.74
C PRO A 112 32.66 -6.09 1.73
N HIS A 113 33.67 -6.13 0.85
CA HIS A 113 33.90 -5.08 -0.13
C HIS A 113 32.85 -5.17 -1.24
N LEU A 114 32.68 -6.34 -1.85
CA LEU A 114 31.69 -6.58 -2.90
C LEU A 114 30.28 -6.22 -2.45
N TYR A 115 29.84 -6.75 -1.30
CA TYR A 115 28.46 -6.59 -0.85
C TYR A 115 28.16 -5.21 -0.26
N ARG A 116 29.19 -4.45 0.12
CA ARG A 116 29.05 -3.02 0.44
C ARG A 116 28.93 -2.20 -0.84
N GLN A 117 29.80 -2.45 -1.83
CA GLN A 117 29.83 -1.71 -3.09
C GLN A 117 28.54 -1.88 -3.91
N ASN A 118 27.98 -3.08 -3.95
CA ASN A 118 26.70 -3.34 -4.65
C ASN A 118 25.44 -2.98 -3.81
N GLY A 119 25.64 -2.49 -2.58
CA GLY A 119 24.56 -2.04 -1.69
C GLY A 119 23.74 -3.13 -1.01
N VAL A 120 24.07 -4.42 -1.19
CA VAL A 120 23.31 -5.53 -0.57
C VAL A 120 23.36 -5.49 0.95
N LEU A 121 24.51 -5.16 1.56
CA LEU A 121 24.60 -5.07 3.03
C LEU A 121 23.67 -3.98 3.59
N ASN A 122 23.68 -2.79 2.98
CA ASN A 122 22.80 -1.69 3.38
C ASN A 122 21.32 -2.05 3.21
N MET A 123 20.98 -2.75 2.13
CA MET A 123 19.63 -3.25 1.87
C MET A 123 19.19 -4.23 2.96
N LEU A 124 20.06 -5.14 3.40
CA LEU A 124 19.75 -6.11 4.44
C LEU A 124 19.58 -5.46 5.81
N ILE A 125 20.40 -4.45 6.13
CA ILE A 125 20.22 -3.63 7.34
C ILE A 125 18.82 -2.99 7.32
N ARG A 126 18.45 -2.31 6.23
CA ARG A 126 17.11 -1.73 6.05
C ARG A 126 16.01 -2.78 6.26
N ASN A 127 16.15 -3.95 5.64
CA ASN A 127 15.13 -5.00 5.73
C ASN A 127 14.96 -5.53 7.15
N SER A 128 16.07 -5.73 7.86
CA SER A 128 16.07 -6.21 9.25
C SER A 128 15.41 -5.24 10.23
N ALA A 129 15.39 -3.95 9.91
CA ALA A 129 14.67 -2.94 10.69
C ALA A 129 13.15 -2.94 10.45
N ILE A 130 12.67 -3.58 9.37
CA ILE A 130 11.25 -3.65 9.02
C ILE A 130 10.62 -4.95 9.53
N LYS A 131 11.27 -6.10 9.28
CA LYS A 131 10.84 -7.42 9.76
C LYS A 131 12.00 -8.41 9.82
N THR A 132 11.80 -9.53 10.49
CA THR A 132 12.87 -10.50 10.78
C THR A 132 13.42 -11.21 9.55
N CYS A 133 12.55 -11.68 8.64
CA CYS A 133 12.91 -12.54 7.53
C CYS A 133 12.03 -12.29 6.29
N PRO A 134 12.48 -12.70 5.08
CA PRO A 134 11.65 -12.71 3.89
C PRO A 134 10.56 -13.77 4.01
N GLU A 135 9.36 -13.43 3.59
CA GLU A 135 8.17 -14.30 3.73
C GLU A 135 7.62 -14.64 2.35
N ARG A 136 7.16 -15.88 2.20
CA ARG A 136 6.65 -16.39 0.93
C ARG A 136 5.13 -16.25 0.86
N PHE A 137 4.63 -15.52 -0.14
CA PHE A 137 3.21 -15.17 -0.26
C PHE A 137 2.28 -16.40 -0.26
N GLN A 138 2.69 -17.47 -0.96
CA GLN A 138 1.89 -18.70 -1.07
C GLN A 138 1.70 -19.44 0.27
N THR A 139 2.52 -19.15 1.28
CA THR A 139 2.44 -19.79 2.61
C THR A 139 1.57 -19.02 3.59
N GLN A 140 1.06 -17.86 3.19
CA GLN A 140 0.36 -16.92 4.08
C GLN A 140 -1.14 -16.97 3.80
N ASN A 141 -1.93 -17.28 4.84
CA ASN A 141 -3.40 -17.31 4.77
C ASN A 141 -4.05 -15.97 5.14
N GLU A 142 -3.26 -14.90 5.10
CA GLU A 142 -3.71 -13.57 5.43
C GLU A 142 -4.59 -12.97 4.32
N ARG A 143 -5.60 -12.17 4.71
CA ARG A 143 -6.45 -11.41 3.80
C ARG A 143 -5.93 -9.97 3.63
N PHE A 144 -6.05 -9.46 2.42
CA PHE A 144 -5.63 -8.10 2.03
C PHE A 144 -6.71 -7.45 1.18
N ASP A 145 -6.91 -6.14 1.36
CA ASP A 145 -7.83 -5.37 0.54
C ASP A 145 -7.17 -4.96 -0.80
N VAL A 146 -5.86 -4.72 -0.79
CA VAL A 146 -5.08 -4.34 -1.97
C VAL A 146 -3.77 -5.11 -2.02
N ILE A 147 -3.47 -5.76 -3.15
CA ILE A 147 -2.19 -6.43 -3.40
C ILE A 147 -1.48 -5.74 -4.56
N ILE A 148 -0.24 -5.30 -4.34
CA ILE A 148 0.60 -4.62 -5.33
C ILE A 148 1.71 -5.56 -5.79
N ALA A 149 1.72 -5.89 -7.07
CA ALA A 149 2.75 -6.69 -7.72
C ALA A 149 3.76 -5.81 -8.47
N PHE A 150 5.05 -6.13 -8.40
CA PHE A 150 6.12 -5.31 -9.01
C PHE A 150 6.59 -5.76 -10.40
N GLU A 151 5.99 -6.80 -10.98
CA GLU A 151 6.23 -7.28 -12.35
C GLU A 151 5.15 -8.27 -12.81
N GLY A 152 4.95 -8.42 -14.12
CA GLY A 152 3.92 -9.29 -14.71
C GLY A 152 3.96 -10.72 -14.19
N ARG A 153 5.14 -11.36 -14.19
CA ARG A 153 5.28 -12.74 -13.67
C ARG A 153 4.93 -12.88 -12.18
N VAL A 154 5.13 -11.84 -11.38
CA VAL A 154 4.74 -11.85 -9.96
C VAL A 154 3.24 -11.70 -9.84
N PHE A 155 2.63 -10.85 -10.67
CA PHE A 155 1.18 -10.71 -10.74
C PHE A 155 0.50 -12.04 -11.12
N ASP A 156 0.96 -12.68 -12.20
CA ASP A 156 0.39 -13.96 -12.67
C ASP A 156 0.43 -15.02 -11.57
N ALA A 157 1.57 -15.15 -10.89
CA ALA A 157 1.75 -16.11 -9.81
C ALA A 157 0.94 -15.78 -8.55
N ILE A 158 0.62 -14.52 -8.29
CA ILE A 158 -0.31 -14.13 -7.21
C ILE A 158 -1.73 -14.55 -7.58
N VAL A 159 -2.18 -14.25 -8.81
CA VAL A 159 -3.53 -14.60 -9.27
C VAL A 159 -3.73 -16.11 -9.25
N GLU A 160 -2.75 -16.88 -9.74
CA GLU A 160 -2.77 -18.34 -9.68
C GLU A 160 -2.87 -18.84 -8.23
N ASN A 161 -2.05 -18.30 -7.33
CA ASN A 161 -2.08 -18.70 -5.92
C ASN A 161 -3.41 -18.35 -5.24
N LEU A 162 -4.03 -17.21 -5.57
CA LEU A 162 -5.32 -16.81 -5.01
C LEU A 162 -6.45 -17.70 -5.55
N GLY A 163 -6.41 -18.08 -6.83
CA GLY A 163 -7.40 -18.98 -7.44
C GLY A 163 -7.40 -20.40 -6.87
N GLN A 164 -6.31 -20.82 -6.23
CA GLN A 164 -6.19 -22.13 -5.56
C GLN A 164 -6.68 -22.12 -4.10
N ARG A 165 -6.92 -20.95 -3.50
CA ARG A 165 -7.40 -20.86 -2.12
C ARG A 165 -8.89 -21.16 -2.11
N GLU A 166 -9.33 -22.00 -1.16
CA GLU A 166 -10.76 -22.22 -0.95
C GLU A 166 -11.43 -20.89 -0.61
N VAL A 167 -12.51 -20.57 -1.34
CA VAL A 167 -13.33 -19.42 -1.03
C VAL A 167 -14.18 -19.82 0.17
N GLU A 168 -13.76 -19.45 1.37
CA GLU A 168 -14.67 -19.39 2.51
C GLU A 168 -15.74 -18.36 2.16
N THR A 169 -16.88 -18.83 1.66
CA THR A 169 -18.10 -18.05 1.47
C THR A 169 -18.51 -17.51 2.84
N GLY A 170 -18.35 -16.19 3.02
CA GLY A 170 -18.95 -15.45 4.11
C GLY A 170 -20.42 -15.18 3.82
#